data_AF-A0A0M0JUK4-F1
#
_entry.id   AF-A0A0M0JUK4-F1
#
_cell.length_a   1.000
_cell.length_b   1.000
_cell.length_c   1.000
_cell.angle_alpha   90.00
_cell.angle_beta   90.00
_cell.angle_gamma   90.00
#
_symmetry.space_group_name_H-M   'P 1'
#
loop_
_entity.id
_entity.type
_entity.pdbx_description
1 polymer ?
#
loop_
_entity_poly.entity_id
_entity_poly.type
_entity_poly.pdbx_seq_one_letter_code
_entity_poly.pdbx_strand_id
1 'polypeptide(L)'
;MALHCPRPPLDVTTTLNVTATLNVTASLNVTTMLNVIAGGSKTDDDGRACLLTVALLWACPLILSLGCFLFACIFFLFGRFMQKSPELAAQVGLKAGFVAIACGVWVGFSFNGFSSKLFHSLVVLLFTVLWVVAGILVSTLGWKWFVSSSENSDAVLGMKRRLNQYDALKGAVVLMGLPLLVPYLMVHTVKQFFRRARGHAASSGPLTGEATVILLELKRWAWVSVLSWTSLWCWLAWGSLYIPVLTNIVVAYFIQLLAPLNWALVSFLFLALGFVMFLNPFFPGPVFYLMGGVLLVPLCDQAFNGSVSTGPETVILPFVWTLLLCYMMKFASQVACQKIFGEWMGANPAMRSIVAPNSMPMRAVRYVLSQPGLSPGKIAVVCAGPDWPVAVFFGIVRKMPGGESLSTCSVMLGLTPIFILIAPTLAMGLLIFYEDIWGGFWPSATSLITIFNIGLNVGATLSYLYYVQRVLRTPSALAVCEAYPEDKEVAARDAAAAARKGKSHAPLFATNCH
;
A
#
# COMPACT_ATOMS: atom_id res chain seq x y z
N MET A 1 -10.35 -49.83 33.15
CA MET A 1 -11.19 -48.73 33.69
C MET A 1 -11.80 -47.98 32.53
N ALA A 2 -12.97 -48.43 32.10
CA ALA A 2 -13.78 -47.79 31.07
C ALA A 2 -14.94 -47.11 31.79
N LEU A 3 -15.03 -45.78 31.69
CA LEU A 3 -16.15 -45.00 32.23
C LEU A 3 -17.12 -44.71 31.08
N HIS A 4 -18.20 -45.47 31.07
CA HIS A 4 -19.41 -45.21 30.29
C HIS A 4 -20.11 -43.97 30.84
N CYS A 5 -20.37 -42.99 29.98
CA CYS A 5 -21.27 -41.87 30.26
C CYS A 5 -22.45 -41.95 29.26
N PRO A 6 -23.71 -42.02 29.72
CA PRO A 6 -24.86 -42.14 28.83
C PRO A 6 -25.27 -40.77 28.25
N ARG A 7 -25.61 -40.76 26.96
CA ARG A 7 -26.22 -39.60 26.28
C ARG A 7 -27.72 -39.50 26.63
N PRO A 8 -28.26 -38.30 26.85
CA PRO A 8 -29.71 -38.11 26.93
C PRO A 8 -30.35 -38.07 25.52
N PRO A 9 -31.66 -38.38 25.39
CA PRO A 9 -32.36 -38.44 24.12
C PRO A 9 -32.63 -37.04 23.56
N LEU A 10 -32.54 -36.92 22.22
CA LEU A 10 -33.01 -35.77 21.47
C LEU A 10 -34.54 -35.74 21.48
N ASP A 11 -35.11 -34.71 22.08
CA ASP A 11 -36.53 -34.41 21.95
C ASP A 11 -36.76 -33.57 20.68
N VAL A 12 -37.55 -34.14 19.77
CA VAL A 12 -37.98 -33.55 18.51
C VAL A 12 -39.34 -32.91 18.78
N THR A 13 -39.40 -31.59 18.94
CA THR A 13 -40.55 -30.74 18.57
C THR A 13 -40.33 -29.30 19.01
N THR A 14 -39.83 -28.46 18.11
CA THR A 14 -40.02 -27.00 18.21
C THR A 14 -40.12 -26.45 16.79
N THR A 15 -41.25 -26.72 16.14
CA THR A 15 -41.72 -25.96 14.98
C THR A 15 -42.07 -24.55 15.46
N LEU A 16 -41.06 -23.69 15.46
CA LEU A 16 -41.23 -22.25 15.63
C LEU A 16 -41.72 -21.68 14.29
N ASN A 17 -42.91 -21.10 14.31
CA ASN A 17 -43.54 -20.38 13.20
C ASN A 17 -42.62 -19.24 12.70
N VAL A 18 -41.84 -19.49 11.66
CA VAL A 18 -41.04 -18.47 10.94
C VAL A 18 -41.82 -17.92 9.72
N THR A 19 -42.97 -18.49 9.38
CA THR A 19 -43.71 -18.14 8.16
C THR A 19 -44.62 -16.90 8.31
N ALA A 20 -44.94 -16.45 9.52
CA ALA A 20 -45.86 -15.33 9.73
C ALA A 20 -45.17 -13.95 9.68
N THR A 21 -43.88 -13.86 9.98
CA THR A 21 -43.13 -12.58 10.01
C THR A 21 -42.60 -12.17 8.63
N LEU A 22 -42.57 -13.09 7.66
CA LEU A 22 -42.12 -12.84 6.28
C LEU A 22 -43.21 -12.28 5.35
N ASN A 23 -44.49 -12.38 5.71
CA ASN A 23 -45.60 -11.90 4.87
C ASN A 23 -46.10 -10.49 5.21
N VAL A 24 -45.65 -9.87 6.30
CA VAL A 24 -46.09 -8.52 6.70
C VAL A 24 -45.17 -7.41 6.14
N THR A 25 -44.00 -7.74 5.59
CA THR A 25 -43.03 -6.76 5.08
C THR A 25 -42.84 -6.77 3.55
N ALA A 26 -43.55 -7.63 2.82
CA ALA A 26 -43.39 -7.76 1.37
C ALA A 26 -44.33 -6.87 0.53
N SER A 27 -45.20 -6.05 1.14
CA SER A 27 -46.15 -5.18 0.43
C SER A 27 -45.85 -3.68 0.52
N LEU A 28 -44.62 -3.29 0.89
CA LEU A 28 -44.13 -1.95 0.57
C LEU A 28 -43.86 -1.90 -0.94
N ASN A 29 -44.93 -1.58 -1.67
CA ASN A 29 -44.92 -1.34 -3.10
C ASN A 29 -43.72 -0.46 -3.46
N VAL A 30 -42.78 -1.02 -4.23
CA VAL A 30 -41.64 -0.29 -4.83
C VAL A 30 -42.13 0.96 -5.55
N THR A 31 -43.36 0.93 -6.09
CA THR A 31 -44.07 2.05 -6.71
C THR A 31 -44.40 3.18 -5.73
N THR A 32 -44.78 2.87 -4.49
CA THR A 32 -45.04 3.89 -3.45
C THR A 32 -43.73 4.53 -2.98
N MET A 33 -42.66 3.72 -2.91
CA MET A 33 -41.31 4.18 -2.60
C MET A 33 -40.77 5.12 -3.70
N LEU A 34 -41.00 4.81 -4.98
CA LEU A 34 -40.65 5.64 -6.12
C LEU A 34 -41.47 6.93 -6.24
N ASN A 35 -42.75 6.90 -5.85
CA ASN A 35 -43.61 8.09 -5.88
C ASN A 35 -43.27 9.10 -4.78
N VAL A 36 -42.76 8.65 -3.62
CA VAL A 36 -42.23 9.56 -2.57
C VAL A 36 -40.93 10.24 -3.04
N ILE A 37 -40.08 9.55 -3.81
CA ILE A 37 -38.87 10.13 -4.39
C ILE A 37 -39.18 11.26 -5.40
N ALA A 38 -40.39 11.33 -5.97
CA ALA A 38 -40.77 12.31 -6.99
C ALA A 38 -41.38 13.62 -6.44
N GLY A 39 -41.79 13.69 -5.16
CA GLY A 39 -42.59 14.82 -4.62
C GLY A 39 -41.84 15.71 -3.62
N GLY A 40 -41.12 16.73 -4.10
CA GLY A 40 -40.26 17.57 -3.27
C GLY A 40 -40.99 18.50 -2.28
N SER A 41 -40.76 18.29 -0.97
CA SER A 41 -40.89 19.30 0.09
C SER A 41 -39.77 19.11 1.12
N LYS A 42 -39.47 20.10 1.97
CA LYS A 42 -38.33 20.07 2.91
C LYS A 42 -38.36 18.94 3.96
N THR A 43 -39.53 18.37 4.25
CA THR A 43 -39.69 17.16 5.10
C THR A 43 -39.39 15.86 4.36
N ASP A 44 -39.21 15.93 3.04
CA ASP A 44 -38.98 14.79 2.14
C ASP A 44 -37.49 14.40 2.09
N ASP A 45 -36.57 15.30 2.43
CA ASP A 45 -35.12 15.03 2.48
C ASP A 45 -34.77 14.06 3.63
N ASP A 46 -35.39 14.22 4.80
CA ASP A 46 -35.24 13.28 5.92
C ASP A 46 -35.84 11.91 5.58
N GLY A 47 -36.95 11.88 4.85
CA GLY A 47 -37.59 10.66 4.35
C GLY A 47 -36.72 9.91 3.34
N ARG A 48 -36.11 10.62 2.39
CA ARG A 48 -35.16 10.08 1.41
C ARG A 48 -33.87 9.59 2.07
N ALA A 49 -33.34 10.34 3.02
CA ALA A 49 -32.19 9.92 3.81
C ALA A 49 -32.49 8.66 4.62
N CYS A 50 -33.69 8.55 5.21
CA CYS A 50 -34.13 7.36 5.93
C CYS A 50 -34.29 6.15 4.99
N LEU A 51 -34.95 6.32 3.83
CA LEU A 51 -35.14 5.26 2.83
C LEU A 51 -33.82 4.77 2.25
N LEU A 52 -32.87 5.67 1.99
CA LEU A 52 -31.54 5.33 1.50
C LEU A 52 -30.68 4.71 2.60
N THR A 53 -30.79 5.18 3.84
CA THR A 53 -30.14 4.54 5.00
C THR A 53 -30.67 3.14 5.18
N VAL A 54 -31.98 2.92 5.07
CA VAL A 54 -32.60 1.59 5.07
C VAL A 54 -32.08 0.77 3.88
N ALA A 55 -32.09 1.32 2.67
CA ALA A 55 -31.57 0.62 1.49
C ALA A 55 -30.09 0.24 1.65
N LEU A 56 -29.25 1.11 2.22
CA LEU A 56 -27.86 0.83 2.55
C LEU A 56 -27.76 -0.19 3.70
N LEU A 57 -28.62 -0.12 4.71
CA LEU A 57 -28.66 -1.09 5.81
C LEU A 57 -29.04 -2.49 5.31
N TRP A 58 -29.86 -2.59 4.27
CA TRP A 58 -30.23 -3.85 3.61
C TRP A 58 -29.23 -4.29 2.54
N ALA A 59 -28.61 -3.34 1.83
CA ALA A 59 -27.56 -3.61 0.85
C ALA A 59 -26.23 -3.98 1.53
N CYS A 60 -25.94 -3.47 2.73
CA CYS A 60 -24.73 -3.77 3.49
C CYS A 60 -24.59 -5.28 3.77
N PRO A 61 -25.61 -5.99 4.29
CA PRO A 61 -25.59 -7.45 4.38
C PRO A 61 -25.35 -8.13 3.03
N LEU A 62 -25.95 -7.65 1.94
CA LEU A 62 -25.74 -8.21 0.60
C LEU A 62 -24.30 -7.99 0.12
N ILE A 63 -23.76 -6.78 0.25
CA ILE A 63 -22.37 -6.41 -0.08
C ILE A 63 -21.40 -7.21 0.77
N LEU A 64 -21.66 -7.34 2.07
CA LEU A 64 -20.86 -8.13 3.00
C LEU A 64 -20.94 -9.62 2.62
N SER A 65 -22.12 -10.13 2.26
CA SER A 65 -22.32 -11.51 1.81
C SER A 65 -21.60 -11.79 0.50
N LEU A 66 -21.66 -10.86 -0.47
CA LEU A 66 -20.90 -10.91 -1.73
C LEU A 66 -19.40 -10.86 -1.47
N GLY A 67 -18.95 -10.01 -0.57
CA GLY A 67 -17.56 -9.93 -0.13
C GLY A 67 -17.10 -11.24 0.50
N CYS A 68 -17.85 -11.76 1.46
CA CYS A 68 -17.60 -13.05 2.10
C CYS A 68 -17.61 -14.20 1.09
N PHE A 69 -18.52 -14.19 0.12
CA PHE A 69 -18.60 -15.17 -0.96
C PHE A 69 -17.37 -15.08 -1.87
N LEU A 70 -16.96 -13.88 -2.29
CA LEU A 70 -15.74 -13.66 -3.06
C LEU A 70 -14.50 -14.16 -2.30
N PHE A 71 -14.38 -13.83 -1.01
CA PHE A 71 -13.31 -14.35 -0.16
C PHE A 71 -13.36 -15.87 -0.06
N ALA A 72 -14.54 -16.47 0.15
CA ALA A 72 -14.72 -17.91 0.19
C ALA A 72 -14.31 -18.58 -1.13
N CYS A 73 -14.68 -17.99 -2.28
CA CYS A 73 -14.23 -18.46 -3.60
C CYS A 73 -12.72 -18.36 -3.76
N ILE A 74 -12.10 -17.24 -3.38
CA ILE A 74 -10.64 -17.07 -3.42
C ILE A 74 -9.95 -18.11 -2.54
N PHE A 75 -10.41 -18.28 -1.30
CA PHE A 75 -9.85 -19.28 -0.38
C PHE A 75 -10.08 -20.71 -0.87
N PHE A 76 -11.22 -21.00 -1.47
CA PHE A 76 -11.51 -22.32 -2.06
C PHE A 76 -10.60 -22.61 -3.26
N LEU A 77 -10.46 -21.67 -4.19
CA LEU A 77 -9.56 -21.80 -5.34
C LEU A 77 -8.10 -21.91 -4.89
N PHE A 78 -7.70 -21.13 -3.90
CA PHE A 78 -6.37 -21.19 -3.33
C PHE A 78 -6.13 -22.52 -2.60
N GLY A 79 -7.11 -23.03 -1.85
CA GLY A 79 -7.06 -24.36 -1.23
C GLY A 79 -6.96 -25.49 -2.25
N ARG A 80 -7.73 -25.42 -3.34
CA ARG A 80 -7.63 -26.35 -4.48
C ARG A 80 -6.24 -26.29 -5.15
N PHE A 81 -5.67 -25.09 -5.28
CA PHE A 81 -4.32 -24.89 -5.81
C PHE A 81 -3.27 -25.49 -4.86
N MET A 82 -3.40 -25.27 -3.55
CA MET A 82 -2.53 -25.86 -2.54
C MET A 82 -2.51 -27.38 -2.59
N GLN A 83 -3.68 -28.02 -2.79
CA GLN A 83 -3.78 -29.47 -2.91
C GLN A 83 -3.06 -30.02 -4.15
N LYS A 84 -3.11 -29.29 -5.28
CA LYS A 84 -2.48 -29.74 -6.52
C LYS A 84 -0.97 -29.52 -6.56
N SER A 85 -0.48 -28.46 -5.92
CA SER A 85 0.94 -28.08 -5.99
C SER A 85 1.37 -27.41 -4.69
N PRO A 86 1.56 -28.19 -3.60
CA PRO A 86 1.81 -27.63 -2.28
C PRO A 86 3.06 -26.75 -2.26
N GLU A 87 4.17 -27.21 -2.85
CA GLU A 87 5.43 -26.44 -2.90
C GLU A 87 5.27 -25.10 -3.62
N LEU A 88 4.61 -25.10 -4.78
CA LEU A 88 4.31 -23.89 -5.54
C LEU A 88 3.36 -22.98 -4.76
N ALA A 89 2.40 -23.54 -4.02
CA ALA A 89 1.46 -22.79 -3.20
C ALA A 89 2.12 -22.08 -2.01
N ALA A 90 3.09 -22.70 -1.34
CA ALA A 90 3.87 -21.99 -0.31
C ALA A 90 4.69 -20.85 -0.91
N GLN A 91 5.33 -21.08 -2.06
CA GLN A 91 6.09 -20.02 -2.73
C GLN A 91 5.20 -18.87 -3.19
N VAL A 92 4.03 -19.19 -3.75
CA VAL A 92 3.03 -18.19 -4.18
C VAL A 92 2.47 -17.47 -2.96
N GLY A 93 2.13 -18.17 -1.88
CA GLY A 93 1.63 -17.60 -0.64
C GLY A 93 2.64 -16.65 0.01
N LEU A 94 3.91 -17.04 0.09
CA LEU A 94 4.99 -16.17 0.59
C LEU A 94 5.17 -14.94 -0.30
N LYS A 95 5.27 -15.12 -1.63
CA LYS A 95 5.42 -14.00 -2.57
C LYS A 95 4.21 -13.06 -2.53
N ALA A 96 2.99 -13.61 -2.49
CA ALA A 96 1.76 -12.84 -2.38
C ALA A 96 1.68 -12.10 -1.04
N GLY A 97 2.11 -12.72 0.06
CA GLY A 97 2.22 -12.08 1.37
C GLY A 97 3.15 -10.87 1.35
N PHE A 98 4.36 -11.00 0.78
CA PHE A 98 5.28 -9.87 0.62
C PHE A 98 4.69 -8.75 -0.24
N VAL A 99 4.03 -9.11 -1.35
CA VAL A 99 3.36 -8.13 -2.23
C VAL A 99 2.22 -7.43 -1.49
N ALA A 100 1.41 -8.17 -0.72
CA ALA A 100 0.30 -7.63 0.06
C ALA A 100 0.81 -6.68 1.15
N ILE A 101 1.88 -7.02 1.86
CA ILE A 101 2.52 -6.12 2.84
C ILE A 101 3.01 -4.86 2.14
N ALA A 102 3.74 -4.99 1.03
CA ALA A 102 4.29 -3.84 0.32
C ALA A 102 3.19 -2.91 -0.22
N CYS A 103 2.15 -3.48 -0.84
CA CYS A 103 0.99 -2.71 -1.32
C CYS A 103 0.21 -2.11 -0.16
N GLY A 104 0.04 -2.86 0.93
CA GLY A 104 -0.68 -2.43 2.11
C GLY A 104 -0.02 -1.27 2.84
N VAL A 105 1.29 -1.35 3.04
CA VAL A 105 2.10 -0.26 3.59
C VAL A 105 2.06 0.95 2.66
N TRP A 106 2.16 0.75 1.35
CA TRP A 106 2.06 1.84 0.37
C TRP A 106 0.71 2.56 0.42
N VAL A 107 -0.38 1.82 0.29
CA VAL A 107 -1.74 2.38 0.35
C VAL A 107 -1.97 3.03 1.71
N GLY A 108 -1.53 2.39 2.80
CA GLY A 108 -1.56 2.98 4.12
C GLY A 108 -0.89 4.35 4.16
N PHE A 109 0.35 4.47 3.68
CA PHE A 109 1.05 5.76 3.65
C PHE A 109 0.33 6.82 2.81
N SER A 110 -0.23 6.45 1.66
CA SER A 110 -1.02 7.36 0.82
C SER A 110 -2.26 7.90 1.54
N PHE A 111 -2.88 7.11 2.43
CA PHE A 111 -4.07 7.49 3.20
C PHE A 111 -3.77 8.06 4.59
N ASN A 112 -2.55 7.91 5.12
CA ASN A 112 -2.18 8.50 6.42
C ASN A 112 -2.28 10.03 6.40
N GLY A 113 -2.02 10.65 5.25
CA GLY A 113 -2.27 12.08 5.07
C GLY A 113 -3.74 12.46 5.03
N PHE A 114 -4.66 11.52 4.84
CA PHE A 114 -6.08 11.84 4.83
C PHE A 114 -6.69 11.70 6.23
N SER A 115 -6.59 10.50 6.80
CA SER A 115 -7.18 10.15 8.07
C SER A 115 -6.32 9.10 8.74
N SER A 116 -5.70 9.48 9.86
CA SER A 116 -4.95 8.55 10.69
C SER A 116 -5.81 7.37 11.15
N LYS A 117 -7.11 7.60 11.38
CA LYS A 117 -8.06 6.53 11.72
C LYS A 117 -8.20 5.51 10.59
N LEU A 118 -8.44 5.95 9.35
CA LEU A 118 -8.54 5.05 8.20
C LEU A 118 -7.23 4.31 7.93
N PHE A 119 -6.10 5.00 8.05
CA PHE A 119 -4.77 4.39 7.97
C PHE A 119 -4.62 3.26 9.01
N HIS A 120 -4.91 3.55 10.28
CA HIS A 120 -4.80 2.55 11.35
C HIS A 120 -5.76 1.38 11.12
N SER A 121 -7.02 1.63 10.74
CA SER A 121 -7.99 0.58 10.43
C SER A 121 -7.55 -0.30 9.26
N LEU A 122 -7.03 0.29 8.17
CA LEU A 122 -6.57 -0.44 7.00
C LEU A 122 -5.33 -1.28 7.34
N VAL A 123 -4.35 -0.69 8.03
CA VAL A 123 -3.13 -1.38 8.47
C VAL A 123 -3.48 -2.55 9.39
N VAL A 124 -4.32 -2.33 10.41
CA VAL A 124 -4.78 -3.40 11.32
C VAL A 124 -5.52 -4.50 10.57
N LEU A 125 -6.40 -4.16 9.63
CA LEU A 125 -7.11 -5.14 8.80
C LEU A 125 -6.14 -5.98 7.97
N LEU A 126 -5.20 -5.34 7.28
CA LEU A 126 -4.22 -6.02 6.43
C LEU A 126 -3.31 -6.95 7.24
N PHE A 127 -2.78 -6.49 8.37
CA PHE A 127 -1.98 -7.33 9.26
C PHE A 127 -2.81 -8.47 9.84
N THR A 128 -4.06 -8.22 10.24
CA THR A 128 -4.96 -9.27 10.72
C THR A 128 -5.19 -10.34 9.65
N VAL A 129 -5.49 -9.94 8.41
CA VAL A 129 -5.69 -10.87 7.30
C VAL A 129 -4.41 -11.66 7.03
N LEU A 130 -3.24 -11.02 7.01
CA LEU A 130 -1.95 -11.69 6.86
C LEU A 130 -1.70 -12.74 7.95
N TRP A 131 -1.98 -12.41 9.21
CA TRP A 131 -1.85 -13.34 10.34
C TRP A 131 -2.83 -14.51 10.24
N VAL A 132 -4.08 -14.25 9.87
CA VAL A 132 -5.09 -15.30 9.67
C VAL A 132 -4.69 -16.22 8.53
N VAL A 133 -4.26 -15.67 7.38
CA VAL A 133 -3.80 -16.46 6.24
C VAL A 133 -2.56 -17.28 6.60
N ALA A 134 -1.58 -16.68 7.28
CA ALA A 134 -0.39 -17.40 7.75
C ALA A 134 -0.75 -18.53 8.74
N GLY A 135 -1.69 -18.28 9.66
CA GLY A 135 -2.21 -19.28 10.59
C GLY A 135 -2.90 -20.44 9.89
N ILE A 136 -3.74 -20.16 8.89
CA ILE A 136 -4.41 -21.18 8.06
C ILE A 136 -3.36 -21.97 7.25
N LEU A 137 -2.38 -21.31 6.64
CA LEU A 137 -1.31 -21.98 5.88
C LEU A 137 -0.49 -22.92 6.78
N VAL A 138 -0.10 -22.44 7.97
CA VAL A 138 0.68 -23.23 8.93
C VAL A 138 -0.13 -24.40 9.49
N SER A 139 -1.41 -24.20 9.79
CA SER A 139 -2.27 -25.25 10.34
C SER A 139 -2.60 -26.33 9.31
N THR A 140 -2.77 -25.96 8.04
CA THR A 140 -3.11 -26.90 6.96
C THR A 140 -1.90 -27.66 6.43
N LEU A 141 -0.75 -27.01 6.26
CA LEU A 141 0.44 -27.62 5.67
C LEU A 141 1.39 -28.21 6.73
N GLY A 142 1.24 -27.77 7.99
CA GLY A 142 2.12 -28.13 9.09
C GLY A 142 3.38 -27.27 9.16
N TRP A 143 3.79 -26.94 10.38
CA TRP A 143 4.91 -26.03 10.65
C TRP A 143 6.24 -26.48 10.02
N LYS A 144 6.59 -27.78 10.12
CA LYS A 144 7.87 -28.31 9.59
C LYS A 144 7.97 -28.14 8.08
N TRP A 145 6.88 -28.43 7.38
CA TRP A 145 6.83 -28.32 5.93
C TRP A 145 6.85 -26.85 5.50
N PHE A 146 6.13 -25.98 6.23
CA PHE A 146 6.16 -24.54 5.96
C PHE A 146 7.57 -23.95 6.13
N VAL A 147 8.26 -24.29 7.21
CA VAL A 147 9.64 -23.84 7.45
C VAL A 147 10.56 -24.36 6.35
N SER A 148 10.55 -25.66 6.03
CA SER A 148 11.37 -26.24 4.96
C SER A 148 11.09 -25.58 3.60
N SER A 149 9.82 -25.39 3.25
CA SER A 149 9.42 -24.73 2.00
C SER A 149 9.84 -23.25 1.97
N SER A 150 9.77 -22.56 3.11
CA SER A 150 10.23 -21.18 3.22
C SER A 150 11.74 -21.09 3.03
N GLU A 151 12.52 -22.00 3.65
CA GLU A 151 13.98 -22.04 3.55
C GLU A 151 14.47 -22.32 2.14
N ASN A 152 13.73 -23.14 1.40
CA ASN A 152 14.02 -23.49 0.01
C ASN A 152 13.41 -22.53 -1.00
N SER A 153 12.63 -21.55 -0.58
CA SER A 153 12.03 -20.59 -1.53
C SER A 153 13.05 -19.59 -2.04
N ASP A 154 13.07 -19.35 -3.36
CA ASP A 154 13.91 -18.32 -3.98
C ASP A 154 13.66 -16.92 -3.38
N ALA A 155 12.43 -16.67 -2.91
CA ALA A 155 12.06 -15.41 -2.29
C ALA A 155 12.80 -15.21 -0.95
N VAL A 156 12.80 -16.21 -0.08
CA VAL A 156 13.49 -16.15 1.22
C VAL A 156 15.00 -16.23 1.02
N LEU A 157 15.51 -17.07 0.12
CA LEU A 157 16.93 -17.13 -0.21
C LEU A 157 17.42 -15.80 -0.79
N GLY A 158 16.65 -15.21 -1.71
CA GLY A 158 16.90 -13.89 -2.25
C GLY A 158 16.88 -12.80 -1.18
N MET A 159 15.92 -12.86 -0.24
CA MET A 159 15.85 -11.97 0.90
C MET A 159 17.06 -12.13 1.83
N LYS A 160 17.45 -13.37 2.19
CA LYS A 160 18.64 -13.67 3.01
C LYS A 160 19.90 -13.13 2.34
N ARG A 161 20.08 -13.36 1.04
CA ARG A 161 21.20 -12.82 0.27
C ARG A 161 21.24 -11.29 0.32
N ARG A 162 20.11 -10.61 0.12
CA ARG A 162 20.02 -9.15 0.21
C ARG A 162 20.26 -8.65 1.63
N LEU A 163 19.72 -9.33 2.65
CA LEU A 163 19.93 -8.99 4.05
C LEU A 163 21.40 -9.04 4.41
N ASN A 164 22.14 -10.04 3.91
CA ASN A 164 23.58 -10.14 4.13
C ASN A 164 24.37 -9.01 3.43
N GLN A 165 23.91 -8.56 2.26
CA GLN A 165 24.57 -7.52 1.46
C GLN A 165 24.31 -6.10 2.00
N TYR A 166 23.08 -5.81 2.41
CA TYR A 166 22.62 -4.45 2.70
C TYR A 166 22.34 -4.24 4.19
N ASP A 167 23.18 -3.42 4.83
CA ASP A 167 23.00 -3.08 6.25
C ASP A 167 21.75 -2.21 6.49
N ALA A 168 21.30 -1.47 5.46
CA ALA A 168 20.02 -0.78 5.48
C ALA A 168 18.85 -1.75 5.73
N LEU A 169 18.86 -2.91 5.08
CA LEU A 169 17.81 -3.91 5.26
C LEU A 169 17.90 -4.58 6.63
N LYS A 170 19.12 -4.82 7.15
CA LYS A 170 19.33 -5.27 8.53
C LYS A 170 18.75 -4.26 9.53
N GLY A 171 18.96 -2.96 9.30
CA GLY A 171 18.41 -1.90 10.14
C GLY A 171 16.87 -1.90 10.16
N ALA A 172 16.23 -2.11 9.00
CA ALA A 172 14.78 -2.26 8.92
C ALA A 172 14.28 -3.51 9.66
N VAL A 173 15.01 -4.64 9.56
CA VAL A 173 14.70 -5.86 10.32
C VAL A 173 14.84 -5.63 11.83
N VAL A 174 15.84 -4.88 12.28
CA VAL A 174 15.96 -4.49 13.70
C VAL A 174 14.77 -3.63 14.11
N LEU A 175 14.39 -2.61 13.33
CA LEU A 175 13.27 -1.73 13.67
C LEU A 175 11.96 -2.51 13.85
N MET A 176 11.62 -3.39 12.90
CA MET A 176 10.35 -4.14 12.93
C MET A 176 10.42 -5.38 13.83
N GLY A 177 11.59 -6.00 13.93
CA GLY A 177 11.78 -7.30 14.58
C GLY A 177 12.25 -7.23 16.03
N LEU A 178 12.88 -6.14 16.46
CA LEU A 178 13.38 -6.01 17.83
C LEU A 178 12.27 -6.14 18.90
N PRO A 179 11.07 -5.54 18.73
CA PRO A 179 9.97 -5.75 19.67
C PRO A 179 9.52 -7.22 19.76
N LEU A 180 9.73 -8.00 18.70
CA LEU A 180 9.38 -9.43 18.63
C LEU A 180 10.54 -10.33 19.08
N LEU A 181 11.78 -9.83 19.08
CA LEU A 181 12.96 -10.61 19.45
C LEU A 181 12.94 -10.97 20.94
N VAL A 182 12.55 -10.02 21.81
CA VAL A 182 12.46 -10.26 23.26
C VAL A 182 11.47 -11.39 23.59
N PRO A 183 10.18 -11.32 23.18
CA PRO A 183 9.25 -12.42 23.45
C PRO A 183 9.67 -13.72 22.77
N TYR A 184 10.28 -13.67 21.58
CA TYR A 184 10.84 -14.85 20.93
C TYR A 184 11.91 -15.54 21.80
N LEU A 185 12.88 -14.77 22.31
CA LEU A 185 13.93 -15.30 23.19
C LEU A 185 13.36 -15.83 24.52
N MET A 186 12.34 -15.18 25.08
CA MET A 186 11.66 -15.68 26.28
C MET A 186 10.99 -17.03 26.03
N VAL A 187 10.23 -17.18 24.94
CA VAL A 187 9.59 -18.45 24.56
C VAL A 187 10.64 -19.55 24.37
N HIS A 188 11.77 -19.24 23.73
CA HIS A 188 12.86 -20.20 23.53
C HIS A 188 13.59 -20.56 24.84
N THR A 189 13.70 -19.63 25.78
CA THR A 189 14.23 -19.89 27.13
C THR A 189 13.32 -20.86 27.89
N VAL A 190 12.01 -20.60 27.88
CA VAL A 190 11.00 -21.48 28.51
C VAL A 190 10.99 -22.86 27.85
N LYS A 191 11.03 -22.92 26.51
CA LYS A 191 11.12 -24.17 25.74
C LYS A 191 12.36 -24.96 26.13
N GLN A 192 13.52 -24.30 26.25
CA GLN A 192 14.77 -24.96 26.65
C GLN A 192 14.73 -25.44 28.10
N PHE A 193 14.15 -24.67 29.01
CA PHE A 193 13.91 -25.08 30.39
C PHE A 193 13.11 -26.38 30.47
N PHE A 194 11.96 -26.47 29.78
CA PHE A 194 11.17 -27.70 29.73
C PHE A 194 11.87 -28.87 29.04
N ARG A 195 12.76 -28.62 28.08
CA ARG A 195 13.58 -29.68 27.47
C ARG A 195 14.60 -30.23 28.46
N ARG A 196 15.22 -29.37 29.28
CA ARG A 196 16.16 -29.77 30.33
C ARG A 196 15.46 -30.54 31.44
N ALA A 197 14.33 -30.04 31.91
CA ALA A 197 13.52 -30.72 32.94
C ALA A 197 13.11 -32.14 32.51
N ARG A 198 12.94 -32.37 31.20
CA ARG A 198 12.61 -33.68 30.63
C ARG A 198 13.83 -34.50 30.18
N GLY A 199 15.07 -34.03 30.35
CA GLY A 199 16.27 -34.75 29.90
C GLY A 199 16.49 -34.79 28.38
N HIS A 200 15.81 -33.95 27.59
CA HIS A 200 15.88 -33.90 26.13
C HIS A 200 16.66 -32.67 25.59
N ALA A 201 17.47 -32.04 26.45
CA ALA A 201 18.26 -30.87 26.07
C ALA A 201 19.61 -31.30 25.46
N ALA A 202 19.84 -30.94 24.20
CA ALA A 202 21.10 -31.20 23.52
C ALA A 202 22.20 -30.16 23.86
N SER A 203 21.84 -29.02 24.46
CA SER A 203 22.77 -27.94 24.79
C SER A 203 22.64 -27.51 26.26
N SER A 204 23.80 -27.21 26.87
CA SER A 204 23.91 -26.67 28.24
C SER A 204 23.64 -25.16 28.32
N GLY A 205 23.37 -24.48 27.20
CA GLY A 205 23.03 -23.06 27.14
C GLY A 205 21.54 -22.77 27.39
N PRO A 206 21.18 -21.58 27.91
CA PRO A 206 19.82 -21.23 28.36
C PRO A 206 18.78 -21.16 27.22
N LEU A 207 19.24 -21.13 25.98
CA LEU A 207 18.43 -21.05 24.77
C LEU A 207 18.49 -22.34 23.97
N THR A 208 17.46 -22.59 23.15
CA THR A 208 17.51 -23.68 22.17
C THR A 208 18.58 -23.40 21.11
N GLY A 209 19.06 -24.47 20.44
CA GLY A 209 20.04 -24.34 19.36
C GLY A 209 19.61 -23.37 18.25
N GLU A 210 18.31 -23.38 17.88
CA GLU A 210 17.72 -22.48 16.88
C GLU A 210 17.93 -20.99 17.25
N ALA A 211 17.58 -20.61 18.48
CA ALA A 211 17.73 -19.24 18.95
C ALA A 211 19.20 -18.84 19.10
N THR A 212 20.05 -19.78 19.52
CA THR A 212 21.51 -19.56 19.58
C THR A 212 22.09 -19.27 18.20
N VAL A 213 21.68 -19.98 17.15
CA VAL A 213 22.13 -19.71 15.76
C VAL A 213 21.74 -18.30 15.33
N ILE A 214 20.52 -17.85 15.61
CA ILE A 214 20.07 -16.49 15.30
C ILE A 214 20.91 -15.45 16.06
N LEU A 215 21.16 -15.65 17.36
CA LEU A 215 21.98 -14.73 18.15
C LEU A 215 23.44 -14.68 17.69
N LEU A 216 24.01 -15.82 17.31
CA LEU A 216 25.36 -15.88 16.75
C LEU A 216 25.42 -15.13 15.41
N GLU A 217 24.41 -15.27 14.56
CA GLU A 217 24.35 -14.54 13.29
C GLU A 217 24.18 -13.03 13.52
N LEU A 218 23.30 -12.63 14.45
CA LEU A 218 23.15 -11.24 14.87
C LEU A 218 24.46 -10.66 15.43
N LYS A 219 25.24 -11.45 16.18
CA LYS A 219 26.55 -11.01 16.71
C LYS A 219 27.56 -10.69 15.59
N ARG A 220 27.42 -11.29 14.41
CA ARG A 220 28.32 -11.06 13.26
C ARG A 220 28.00 -9.78 12.50
N TRP A 221 26.88 -9.13 12.79
CA TRP A 221 26.47 -7.92 12.10
C TRP A 221 27.35 -6.73 12.52
N ALA A 222 27.62 -5.83 11.56
CA ALA A 222 28.30 -4.56 11.83
C ALA A 222 27.34 -3.59 12.55
N TRP A 223 27.13 -3.81 13.85
CA TRP A 223 26.09 -3.15 14.64
C TRP A 223 26.09 -1.62 14.56
N VAL A 224 27.25 -0.98 14.45
CA VAL A 224 27.31 0.48 14.27
C VAL A 224 26.59 0.90 12.98
N SER A 225 26.94 0.28 11.84
CA SER A 225 26.28 0.54 10.56
C SER A 225 24.79 0.20 10.61
N VAL A 226 24.45 -0.97 11.16
CA VAL A 226 23.06 -1.42 11.27
C VAL A 226 22.23 -0.45 12.11
N LEU A 227 22.72 -0.03 13.28
CA LEU A 227 22.01 0.91 14.17
C LEU A 227 21.91 2.31 13.56
N SER A 228 22.92 2.78 12.82
CA SER A 228 22.81 4.03 12.06
C SER A 228 21.68 3.97 11.04
N TRP A 229 21.56 2.86 10.30
CA TRP A 229 20.43 2.64 9.39
C TRP A 229 19.11 2.46 10.11
N THR A 230 19.07 1.75 11.25
CA THR A 230 17.86 1.65 12.09
C THR A 230 17.39 3.03 12.51
N SER A 231 18.30 3.89 12.98
CA SER A 231 18.00 5.27 13.36
C SER A 231 17.44 6.07 12.17
N LEU A 232 18.04 5.94 10.98
CA LEU A 232 17.50 6.58 9.78
C LEU A 232 16.09 6.06 9.46
N TRP A 233 15.83 4.75 9.53
CA TRP A 233 14.49 4.21 9.35
C TRP A 233 13.50 4.70 10.39
N CYS A 234 13.91 4.87 11.66
CA CYS A 234 13.08 5.48 12.69
C CYS A 234 12.71 6.92 12.31
N TRP A 235 13.69 7.72 11.87
CA TRP A 235 13.44 9.10 11.42
C TRP A 235 12.52 9.15 10.20
N LEU A 236 12.69 8.25 9.24
CA LEU A 236 11.82 8.13 8.07
C LEU A 236 10.40 7.69 8.45
N ALA A 237 10.26 6.71 9.35
CA ALA A 237 8.96 6.23 9.84
C ALA A 237 8.25 7.29 10.69
N TRP A 238 9.00 8.00 11.54
CA TRP A 238 8.49 9.15 12.28
C TRP A 238 8.03 10.24 11.31
N GLY A 239 8.88 10.61 10.35
CA GLY A 239 8.53 11.58 9.32
C GLY A 239 7.28 11.20 8.54
N SER A 240 7.16 9.95 8.11
CA SER A 240 5.99 9.49 7.35
C SER A 240 4.70 9.39 8.18
N LEU A 241 4.79 9.31 9.51
CA LEU A 241 3.64 9.34 10.41
C LEU A 241 3.21 10.78 10.75
N TYR A 242 4.17 11.65 11.09
CA TYR A 242 3.88 12.98 11.62
C TYR A 242 3.83 14.09 10.57
N ILE A 243 4.61 14.02 9.49
CA ILE A 243 4.57 15.04 8.43
C ILE A 243 3.19 15.12 7.79
N PRO A 244 2.45 14.03 7.53
CA PRO A 244 1.10 14.14 7.00
C PRO A 244 0.13 14.81 7.99
N VAL A 245 0.28 14.59 9.30
CA VAL A 245 -0.51 15.29 10.33
C VAL A 245 -0.22 16.79 10.30
N LEU A 246 1.06 17.18 10.24
CA LEU A 246 1.47 18.58 10.11
C LEU A 246 0.95 19.19 8.80
N THR A 247 0.98 18.41 7.71
CA THR A 247 0.44 18.80 6.40
C THR A 247 -1.04 19.12 6.52
N ASN A 248 -1.82 18.30 7.22
CA ASN A 248 -3.25 18.55 7.41
C ASN A 248 -3.52 19.81 8.23
N ILE A 249 -2.72 20.09 9.25
CA ILE A 249 -2.83 21.34 10.02
C ILE A 249 -2.55 22.54 9.11
N VAL A 250 -1.49 22.47 8.30
CA VAL A 250 -1.12 23.52 7.35
C VAL A 250 -2.18 23.71 6.27
N VAL A 251 -2.71 22.61 5.73
CA VAL A 251 -3.81 22.61 4.75
C VAL A 251 -5.06 23.24 5.36
N ALA A 252 -5.47 22.84 6.56
CA ALA A 252 -6.62 23.42 7.24
C ALA A 252 -6.45 24.93 7.47
N TYR A 253 -5.24 25.36 7.86
CA TYR A 253 -4.91 26.78 7.97
C TYR A 253 -4.98 27.51 6.62
N PHE A 254 -4.46 26.92 5.54
CA PHE A 254 -4.58 27.48 4.20
C PHE A 254 -6.03 27.58 3.73
N ILE A 255 -6.86 26.58 4.02
CA ILE A 255 -8.31 26.63 3.71
C ILE A 255 -8.93 27.88 4.35
N GLN A 256 -8.65 28.16 5.62
CA GLN A 256 -9.18 29.35 6.31
C GLN A 256 -8.68 30.67 5.70
N LEU A 257 -7.40 30.72 5.29
CA LEU A 257 -6.82 31.91 4.65
C LEU A 257 -7.34 32.14 3.23
N LEU A 258 -7.58 31.07 2.47
CA LEU A 258 -7.93 31.14 1.06
C LEU A 258 -9.46 31.23 0.83
N ALA A 259 -10.28 30.63 1.69
CA ALA A 259 -11.73 30.65 1.59
C ALA A 259 -12.38 32.04 1.37
N PRO A 260 -11.92 33.15 1.99
CA PRO A 260 -12.54 34.46 1.77
C PRO A 260 -12.09 35.14 0.46
N LEU A 261 -11.11 34.58 -0.26
CA LEU A 261 -10.59 35.19 -1.48
C LEU A 261 -11.44 34.80 -2.71
N ASN A 262 -11.28 35.56 -3.79
CA ASN A 262 -11.94 35.26 -5.06
C ASN A 262 -11.52 33.88 -5.60
N TRP A 263 -12.49 33.09 -6.08
CA TRP A 263 -12.28 31.73 -6.57
C TRP A 263 -11.18 31.59 -7.63
N ALA A 264 -10.99 32.59 -8.50
CA ALA A 264 -9.96 32.55 -9.53
C ALA A 264 -8.55 32.74 -8.93
N LEU A 265 -8.42 33.66 -7.96
CA LEU A 265 -7.18 33.84 -7.20
C LEU A 265 -6.85 32.57 -6.39
N VAL A 266 -7.86 31.97 -5.73
CA VAL A 266 -7.68 30.72 -4.99
C VAL A 266 -7.28 29.59 -5.93
N SER A 267 -7.87 29.48 -7.12
CA SER A 267 -7.49 28.50 -8.14
C SER A 267 -6.01 28.63 -8.54
N PHE A 268 -5.53 29.86 -8.74
CA PHE A 268 -4.12 30.13 -9.06
C PHE A 268 -3.18 29.80 -7.89
N LEU A 269 -3.52 30.24 -6.68
CA LEU A 269 -2.74 29.95 -5.48
C LEU A 269 -2.71 28.45 -5.17
N PHE A 270 -3.83 27.75 -5.36
CA PHE A 270 -3.93 26.30 -5.27
C PHE A 270 -2.95 25.62 -6.23
N LEU A 271 -2.94 26.01 -7.50
CA LEU A 271 -2.00 25.48 -8.50
C LEU A 271 -0.54 25.71 -8.11
N ALA A 272 -0.20 26.92 -7.67
CA ALA A 272 1.16 27.30 -7.29
C ALA A 272 1.66 26.59 -6.02
N LEU A 273 0.84 26.59 -4.96
CA LEU A 273 1.16 25.93 -3.70
C LEU A 273 1.29 24.42 -3.90
N GLY A 274 0.33 23.83 -4.60
CA GLY A 274 0.36 22.41 -4.89
C GLY A 274 1.56 22.02 -5.74
N PHE A 275 1.93 22.81 -6.75
CA PHE A 275 3.17 22.59 -7.49
C PHE A 275 4.39 22.51 -6.56
N VAL A 276 4.56 23.48 -5.63
CA VAL A 276 5.67 23.47 -4.66
C VAL A 276 5.60 22.27 -3.72
N MET A 277 4.42 21.91 -3.22
CA MET A 277 4.24 20.76 -2.33
C MET A 277 4.58 19.44 -3.03
N PHE A 278 4.19 19.27 -4.30
CA PHE A 278 4.53 18.08 -5.09
C PHE A 278 6.02 17.98 -5.43
N LEU A 279 6.80 19.06 -5.33
CA LEU A 279 8.26 19.01 -5.43
C LEU A 279 8.94 18.51 -4.15
N ASN A 280 8.20 18.38 -3.05
CA ASN A 280 8.73 17.94 -1.77
C ASN A 280 8.45 16.44 -1.53
N PRO A 281 9.48 15.61 -1.27
CA PRO A 281 9.33 14.17 -1.08
C PRO A 281 8.44 13.76 0.09
N PHE A 282 8.26 14.64 1.08
CA PHE A 282 7.53 14.32 2.31
C PHE A 282 6.05 14.69 2.26
N PHE A 283 5.59 15.39 1.22
CA PHE A 283 4.20 15.78 1.08
C PHE A 283 3.44 14.75 0.24
N PRO A 284 2.43 14.05 0.81
CA PRO A 284 1.61 13.12 0.07
C PRO A 284 0.70 13.88 -0.90
N GLY A 285 0.91 13.68 -2.19
CA GLY A 285 0.10 14.28 -3.26
C GLY A 285 -1.43 14.14 -3.09
N PRO A 286 -1.96 12.97 -2.66
CA PRO A 286 -3.39 12.78 -2.44
C PRO A 286 -4.04 13.81 -1.50
N VAL A 287 -3.31 14.34 -0.52
CA VAL A 287 -3.84 15.34 0.43
C VAL A 287 -4.22 16.63 -0.27
N PHE A 288 -3.48 17.01 -1.32
CA PHE A 288 -3.78 18.23 -2.05
C PHE A 288 -4.97 18.06 -3.00
N TYR A 289 -5.16 16.87 -3.59
CA TYR A 289 -6.37 16.57 -4.35
C TYR A 289 -7.61 16.60 -3.48
N LEU A 290 -7.49 16.05 -2.26
CA LEU A 290 -8.54 16.14 -1.25
C LEU A 290 -8.84 17.59 -0.87
N MET A 291 -7.81 18.42 -0.62
CA MET A 291 -7.96 19.84 -0.35
C MET A 291 -8.72 20.54 -1.48
N GLY A 292 -8.45 20.19 -2.74
CA GLY A 292 -9.21 20.69 -3.89
C GLY A 292 -10.70 20.41 -3.75
N GLY A 293 -11.06 19.22 -3.26
CA GLY A 293 -12.45 18.80 -3.07
C GLY A 293 -13.13 19.53 -1.91
N VAL A 294 -12.42 19.73 -0.80
CA VAL A 294 -12.95 20.40 0.40
C VAL A 294 -13.05 21.92 0.22
N LEU A 295 -12.11 22.53 -0.49
CA LEU A 295 -12.01 23.99 -0.62
C LEU A 295 -12.44 24.50 -1.99
N LEU A 296 -11.82 24.01 -3.05
CA LEU A 296 -11.93 24.65 -4.36
C LEU A 296 -13.26 24.32 -5.04
N VAL A 297 -13.73 23.07 -4.94
CA VAL A 297 -15.02 22.68 -5.52
C VAL A 297 -16.17 23.52 -4.92
N PRO A 298 -16.35 23.64 -3.59
CA PRO A 298 -17.43 24.46 -3.03
C PRO A 298 -17.29 25.96 -3.33
N LEU A 299 -16.06 26.47 -3.37
CA LEU A 299 -15.80 27.88 -3.69
C LEU A 299 -16.16 28.20 -5.15
N CYS A 300 -15.79 27.32 -6.07
CA CYS A 300 -16.18 27.43 -7.49
C CYS A 300 -17.68 27.20 -7.67
N ASP A 301 -18.29 26.30 -6.92
CA ASP A 301 -19.73 26.04 -6.93
C ASP A 301 -20.53 27.29 -6.52
N GLN A 302 -20.16 27.92 -5.40
CA GLN A 302 -20.75 29.18 -4.98
C GLN A 302 -20.58 30.28 -6.03
N ALA A 303 -19.42 30.36 -6.69
CA ALA A 303 -19.16 31.39 -7.69
C ALA A 303 -19.89 31.14 -9.02
N PHE A 304 -20.01 29.89 -9.46
CA PHE A 304 -20.60 29.53 -10.75
C PHE A 304 -22.12 29.46 -10.68
N ASN A 305 -22.67 29.01 -9.53
CA ASN A 305 -24.10 28.77 -9.35
C ASN A 305 -24.77 29.80 -8.42
N GLY A 306 -24.01 30.73 -7.83
CA GLY A 306 -24.52 31.75 -6.89
C GLY A 306 -24.78 31.25 -5.46
N SER A 307 -24.81 29.93 -5.26
CA SER A 307 -24.98 29.27 -3.97
C SER A 307 -24.20 27.96 -3.93
N VAL A 308 -23.82 27.51 -2.73
CA VAL A 308 -23.30 26.14 -2.55
C VAL A 308 -24.44 25.16 -2.78
N SER A 309 -24.25 24.29 -3.76
CA SER A 309 -25.20 23.29 -4.19
C SER A 309 -25.44 22.21 -3.16
N THR A 310 -26.68 21.75 -3.07
CA THR A 310 -27.10 20.58 -2.29
C THR A 310 -27.19 19.30 -3.13
N GLY A 311 -27.21 19.43 -4.46
CA GLY A 311 -27.41 18.33 -5.40
C GLY A 311 -26.20 18.05 -6.29
N PRO A 312 -26.07 16.83 -6.85
CA PRO A 312 -24.91 16.44 -7.65
C PRO A 312 -24.83 17.15 -9.02
N GLU A 313 -25.97 17.55 -9.61
CA GLU A 313 -26.02 18.08 -10.99
C GLU A 313 -25.32 19.43 -11.14
N THR A 314 -25.44 20.29 -10.14
CA THR A 314 -24.87 21.65 -10.16
C THR A 314 -23.38 21.68 -9.82
N VAL A 315 -22.84 20.59 -9.27
CA VAL A 315 -21.44 20.49 -8.79
C VAL A 315 -20.49 19.96 -9.86
N ILE A 316 -21.01 19.44 -10.97
CA ILE A 316 -20.21 18.80 -12.04
C ILE A 316 -19.18 19.77 -12.61
N LEU A 317 -19.57 21.01 -12.93
CA LEU A 317 -18.67 21.99 -13.54
C LEU A 317 -17.55 22.42 -12.57
N PRO A 318 -17.84 22.84 -11.32
CA PRO A 318 -16.81 23.08 -10.29
C PRO A 318 -15.88 21.90 -10.06
N PHE A 319 -16.42 20.67 -10.06
CA PHE A 319 -15.66 19.44 -9.89
C PHE A 319 -14.69 19.21 -11.05
N VAL A 320 -15.17 19.30 -12.29
CA VAL A 320 -14.33 19.13 -13.50
C VAL A 320 -13.25 20.20 -13.58
N TRP A 321 -13.57 21.45 -13.23
CA TRP A 321 -12.60 22.54 -13.15
C TRP A 321 -11.47 22.22 -12.16
N THR A 322 -11.83 21.81 -10.94
CA THR A 322 -10.85 21.46 -9.92
C THR A 322 -10.03 20.22 -10.29
N LEU A 323 -10.65 19.23 -10.93
CA LEU A 323 -9.97 18.05 -11.45
C LEU A 323 -8.94 18.43 -12.51
N LEU A 324 -9.28 19.33 -13.42
CA LEU A 324 -8.36 19.84 -14.43
C LEU A 324 -7.17 20.56 -13.80
N LEU A 325 -7.39 21.40 -12.79
CA LEU A 325 -6.30 22.06 -12.06
C LEU A 325 -5.39 21.06 -11.35
N CYS A 326 -5.97 20.06 -10.67
CA CYS A 326 -5.20 18.99 -10.04
C CYS A 326 -4.36 18.21 -11.07
N TYR A 327 -4.95 17.93 -12.23
CA TYR A 327 -4.28 17.27 -13.34
C TYR A 327 -3.12 18.11 -13.90
N MET A 328 -3.33 19.40 -14.18
CA MET A 328 -2.30 20.31 -14.68
C MET A 328 -1.14 20.45 -13.69
N MET A 329 -1.46 20.64 -12.41
CA MET A 329 -0.48 20.70 -11.31
C MET A 329 0.37 19.42 -11.25
N LYS A 330 -0.27 18.25 -11.37
CA LYS A 330 0.40 16.96 -11.34
C LYS A 330 1.35 16.80 -12.53
N PHE A 331 0.93 17.22 -13.71
CA PHE A 331 1.78 17.21 -14.91
C PHE A 331 2.98 18.14 -14.77
N ALA A 332 2.76 19.38 -14.34
CA ALA A 332 3.82 20.37 -14.15
C ALA A 332 4.85 19.90 -13.13
N SER A 333 4.40 19.43 -11.96
CA SER A 333 5.28 18.94 -10.90
C SER A 333 6.05 17.70 -11.34
N GLN A 334 5.45 16.80 -12.12
CA GLN A 334 6.14 15.63 -12.66
C GLN A 334 7.27 15.99 -13.62
N VAL A 335 7.05 16.95 -14.52
CA VAL A 335 8.12 17.45 -15.40
C VAL A 335 9.25 18.07 -14.58
N ALA A 336 8.90 18.92 -13.62
CA ALA A 336 9.88 19.58 -12.76
C ALA A 336 10.68 18.58 -11.91
N CYS A 337 10.02 17.59 -11.29
CA CYS A 337 10.69 16.54 -10.53
C CYS A 337 11.66 15.71 -11.39
N GLN A 338 11.26 15.37 -12.62
CA GLN A 338 12.13 14.64 -13.55
C GLN A 338 13.35 15.48 -13.96
N LYS A 339 13.13 16.74 -14.33
CA LYS A 339 14.16 17.61 -14.90
C LYS A 339 15.09 18.23 -13.87
N ILE A 340 14.54 18.73 -12.78
CA ILE A 340 15.30 19.46 -11.76
C ILE A 340 15.98 18.47 -10.82
N PHE A 341 15.23 17.53 -10.25
CA PHE A 341 15.79 16.59 -9.26
C PHE A 341 16.30 15.31 -9.90
N GLY A 342 15.50 14.67 -10.74
CA GLY A 342 15.81 13.36 -11.30
C GLY A 342 17.08 13.37 -12.15
N GLU A 343 17.16 14.25 -13.15
CA GLU A 343 18.34 14.37 -14.00
C GLU A 343 19.58 14.87 -13.24
N TRP A 344 19.40 15.76 -12.25
CA TRP A 344 20.50 16.26 -11.42
C TRP A 344 21.07 15.18 -10.50
N MET A 345 20.21 14.45 -9.78
CA MET A 345 20.61 13.31 -8.96
C MET A 345 21.17 12.17 -9.81
N GLY A 346 20.62 11.98 -11.02
CA GLY A 346 21.09 11.00 -11.99
C GLY A 346 22.51 11.26 -12.48
N ALA A 347 23.04 12.48 -12.36
CA ALA A 347 24.45 12.75 -12.68
C ALA A 347 25.41 12.15 -11.65
N ASN A 348 24.96 11.87 -10.41
CA ASN A 348 25.81 11.34 -9.35
C ASN A 348 25.72 9.79 -9.27
N PRO A 349 26.82 9.06 -9.48
CA PRO A 349 26.83 7.59 -9.41
C PRO A 349 26.43 7.04 -8.04
N ALA A 350 26.68 7.79 -6.96
CA ALA A 350 26.25 7.39 -5.62
C ALA A 350 24.71 7.36 -5.51
N MET A 351 24.04 8.34 -6.11
CA MET A 351 22.58 8.38 -6.12
C MET A 351 22.01 7.34 -7.08
N ARG A 352 22.65 7.14 -8.25
CA ARG A 352 22.29 6.04 -9.15
C ARG A 352 22.41 4.68 -8.45
N SER A 353 23.46 4.43 -7.67
CA SER A 353 23.62 3.13 -6.97
C SER A 353 22.48 2.78 -6.01
N ILE A 354 21.81 3.77 -5.39
CA ILE A 354 20.66 3.54 -4.49
C ILE A 354 19.49 2.92 -5.25
N VAL A 355 19.34 3.28 -6.52
CA VAL A 355 18.27 2.80 -7.42
C VAL A 355 18.58 1.40 -7.97
N ALA A 356 19.79 0.88 -7.74
CA ALA A 356 20.25 -0.41 -8.25
C ALA A 356 20.00 -0.57 -9.77
N PRO A 357 20.56 0.32 -10.63
CA PRO A 357 20.32 0.36 -12.07
C PRO A 357 20.63 -0.96 -12.78
N ASN A 358 21.63 -1.68 -12.28
CA ASN A 358 22.07 -2.95 -12.84
C ASN A 358 21.19 -4.13 -12.43
N SER A 359 20.24 -3.94 -11.51
CA SER A 359 19.36 -5.02 -11.07
C SER A 359 18.29 -5.38 -12.11
N MET A 360 17.92 -6.65 -12.20
CA MET A 360 16.90 -7.12 -13.15
C MET A 360 15.53 -6.43 -13.00
N PRO A 361 14.99 -6.21 -11.79
CA PRO A 361 13.74 -5.45 -11.65
C PRO A 361 13.83 -4.05 -12.24
N MET A 362 14.99 -3.40 -12.08
CA MET A 362 15.21 -2.04 -12.58
C MET A 362 15.33 -2.00 -14.10
N ARG A 363 16.06 -2.95 -14.68
CA ARG A 363 16.13 -3.17 -16.13
C ARG A 363 14.75 -3.46 -16.72
N ALA A 364 13.91 -4.24 -16.02
CA ALA A 364 12.53 -4.51 -16.43
C ALA A 364 11.65 -3.26 -16.40
N VAL A 365 11.73 -2.43 -15.35
CA VAL A 365 11.04 -1.13 -15.30
C VAL A 365 11.46 -0.25 -16.48
N ARG A 366 12.76 -0.16 -16.75
CA ARG A 366 13.28 0.59 -17.90
C ARG A 366 12.76 0.05 -19.23
N TYR A 367 12.68 -1.27 -19.40
CA TYR A 367 12.08 -1.88 -20.59
C TYR A 367 10.63 -1.48 -20.78
N VAL A 368 9.81 -1.52 -19.71
CA VAL A 368 8.40 -1.12 -19.76
C VAL A 368 8.26 0.35 -20.16
N LEU A 369 9.10 1.22 -19.59
CA LEU A 369 9.09 2.66 -19.89
C LEU A 369 9.62 2.98 -21.29
N SER A 370 10.52 2.16 -21.83
CA SER A 370 11.09 2.34 -23.17
C SER A 370 10.18 1.85 -24.29
N GLN A 371 9.08 1.15 -23.97
CA GLN A 371 8.11 0.72 -24.98
C GLN A 371 7.58 1.92 -25.77
N PRO A 372 7.41 1.83 -27.10
CA PRO A 372 6.82 2.91 -27.88
C PRO A 372 5.34 3.13 -27.50
N GLY A 373 4.89 4.38 -27.58
CA GLY A 373 3.49 4.74 -27.36
C GLY A 373 2.98 4.60 -25.92
N LEU A 374 1.66 4.46 -25.78
CA LEU A 374 0.94 4.38 -24.51
C LEU A 374 0.68 2.91 -24.12
N SER A 375 1.73 2.17 -23.77
CA SER A 375 1.56 0.78 -23.34
C SER A 375 0.88 0.70 -21.96
N PRO A 376 0.00 -0.30 -21.70
CA PRO A 376 -0.64 -0.47 -20.40
C PRO A 376 0.36 -0.62 -19.24
N GLY A 377 1.51 -1.26 -19.51
CA GLY A 377 2.59 -1.36 -18.53
C GLY A 377 3.19 -0.01 -18.20
N LYS A 378 3.41 0.86 -19.20
CA LYS A 378 3.92 2.22 -18.97
C LYS A 378 2.92 3.04 -18.16
N ILE A 379 1.63 2.99 -18.50
CA ILE A 379 0.57 3.64 -17.72
C ILE A 379 0.62 3.17 -16.26
N ALA A 380 0.65 1.85 -16.04
CA ALA A 380 0.66 1.28 -14.70
C ALA A 380 1.88 1.75 -13.89
N VAL A 381 3.08 1.72 -14.48
CA VAL A 381 4.32 2.17 -13.81
C VAL A 381 4.27 3.66 -13.48
N VAL A 382 3.81 4.50 -14.41
CA VAL A 382 3.85 5.96 -14.25
C VAL A 382 2.73 6.48 -13.34
N CYS A 383 1.53 5.89 -13.40
CA CYS A 383 0.39 6.35 -12.61
C CYS A 383 0.31 5.72 -11.21
N ALA A 384 0.70 4.46 -11.04
CA ALA A 384 0.50 3.75 -9.77
C ALA A 384 1.70 3.80 -8.82
N GLY A 385 2.87 4.20 -9.34
CA GLY A 385 4.08 4.29 -8.54
C GLY A 385 4.06 5.49 -7.59
N PRO A 386 4.92 5.51 -6.55
CA PRO A 386 4.94 6.60 -5.59
C PRO A 386 5.30 7.94 -6.21
N ASP A 387 4.38 8.90 -6.12
CA ASP A 387 4.39 10.19 -6.80
C ASP A 387 5.77 10.86 -6.96
N TRP A 388 6.39 11.29 -5.87
CA TRP A 388 7.68 12.00 -5.92
C TRP A 388 8.84 11.07 -6.25
N PRO A 389 9.06 9.92 -5.55
CA PRO A 389 10.18 9.06 -5.86
C PRO A 389 10.16 8.56 -7.30
N VAL A 390 9.00 8.25 -7.87
CA VAL A 390 8.87 7.76 -9.25
C VAL A 390 9.12 8.87 -10.26
N ALA A 391 8.67 10.09 -9.99
CA ALA A 391 9.00 11.26 -10.80
C ALA A 391 10.51 11.44 -10.92
N VAL A 392 11.19 11.55 -9.78
CA VAL A 392 12.63 11.75 -9.70
C VAL A 392 13.36 10.57 -10.32
N PHE A 393 12.91 9.36 -10.01
CA PHE A 393 13.46 8.11 -10.52
C PHE A 393 13.47 8.06 -12.05
N PHE A 394 12.42 8.52 -12.75
CA PHE A 394 12.43 8.56 -14.21
C PHE A 394 13.51 9.49 -14.77
N GLY A 395 13.77 10.62 -14.10
CA GLY A 395 14.90 11.49 -14.46
C GLY A 395 16.25 10.83 -14.19
N ILE A 396 16.38 10.04 -13.12
CA ILE A 396 17.61 9.25 -12.84
C ILE A 396 17.81 8.20 -13.93
N VAL A 397 16.76 7.44 -14.29
CA VAL A 397 16.83 6.41 -15.35
C VAL A 397 17.26 6.99 -16.68
N ARG A 398 16.82 8.21 -17.01
CA ARG A 398 17.23 8.90 -18.23
C ARG A 398 18.74 9.16 -18.31
N LYS A 399 19.42 9.33 -17.17
CA LYS A 399 20.88 9.50 -17.09
C LYS A 399 21.66 8.18 -17.01
N MET A 400 20.98 7.05 -16.88
CA MET A 400 21.64 5.74 -16.92
C MET A 400 22.05 5.39 -18.36
N PRO A 401 23.10 4.56 -18.56
CA PRO A 401 23.54 4.17 -19.91
C PRO A 401 22.40 3.57 -20.75
N GLY A 402 22.09 4.20 -21.89
CA GLY A 402 21.00 3.85 -22.80
C GLY A 402 19.59 4.25 -22.34
N GLY A 403 19.48 5.04 -21.27
CA GLY A 403 18.22 5.66 -20.84
C GLY A 403 17.82 6.87 -21.71
N GLU A 404 18.68 7.26 -22.67
CA GLU A 404 18.49 8.40 -23.56
C GLU A 404 17.23 8.31 -24.43
N SER A 405 16.78 7.08 -24.73
CA SER A 405 15.53 6.82 -25.44
C SER A 405 14.28 7.18 -24.62
N LEU A 406 14.41 7.37 -23.29
CA LEU A 406 13.32 7.74 -22.42
C LEU A 406 13.06 9.25 -22.49
N SER A 407 12.20 9.64 -23.43
CA SER A 407 11.71 11.02 -23.50
C SER A 407 10.75 11.34 -22.35
N THR A 408 10.92 12.50 -21.72
CA THR A 408 9.98 13.06 -20.74
C THR A 408 8.57 13.14 -21.31
N CYS A 409 8.40 13.48 -22.60
CA CYS A 409 7.09 13.50 -23.24
C CYS A 409 6.43 12.12 -23.26
N SER A 410 7.21 11.05 -23.50
CA SER A 410 6.72 9.67 -23.47
C SER A 410 6.22 9.27 -22.07
N VAL A 411 6.94 9.70 -21.03
CA VAL A 411 6.52 9.50 -19.64
C VAL A 411 5.26 10.31 -19.32
N MET A 412 5.19 11.58 -19.74
CA MET A 412 4.02 12.43 -19.54
C MET A 412 2.78 11.90 -20.26
N LEU A 413 2.94 11.35 -21.47
CA LEU A 413 1.85 10.65 -22.16
C LEU A 413 1.38 9.45 -21.34
N GLY A 414 2.30 8.65 -20.81
CA GLY A 414 1.99 7.54 -19.90
C GLY A 414 1.20 7.96 -18.64
N LEU A 415 1.40 9.20 -18.18
CA LEU A 415 0.71 9.79 -17.02
C LEU A 415 -0.70 10.30 -17.33
N THR A 416 -1.08 10.44 -18.60
CA THR A 416 -2.38 11.04 -18.99
C THR A 416 -3.61 10.42 -18.31
N PRO A 417 -3.73 9.10 -18.06
CA PRO A 417 -4.90 8.57 -17.35
C PRO A 417 -4.85 8.75 -15.82
N ILE A 418 -3.92 9.56 -15.27
CA ILE A 418 -3.82 9.79 -13.81
C ILE A 418 -5.08 10.41 -13.21
N PHE A 419 -5.89 11.12 -14.02
CA PHE A 419 -7.17 11.67 -13.55
C PHE A 419 -8.10 10.58 -12.98
N ILE A 420 -7.96 9.32 -13.42
CA ILE A 420 -8.71 8.18 -12.87
C ILE A 420 -8.39 7.98 -11.38
N LEU A 421 -7.16 8.25 -10.94
CA LEU A 421 -6.75 8.17 -9.53
C LEU A 421 -7.02 9.48 -8.76
N ILE A 422 -6.95 10.63 -9.45
CA ILE A 422 -7.20 11.94 -8.84
C ILE A 422 -8.69 12.13 -8.53
N ALA A 423 -9.57 11.81 -9.49
CA ALA A 423 -11.01 12.10 -9.38
C ALA A 423 -11.68 11.48 -8.14
N PRO A 424 -11.44 10.20 -7.76
CA PRO A 424 -12.02 9.64 -6.55
C PRO A 424 -11.50 10.30 -5.27
N THR A 425 -10.24 10.73 -5.26
CA THR A 425 -9.65 11.45 -4.11
C THR A 425 -10.25 12.86 -3.99
N LEU A 426 -10.46 13.53 -5.13
CA LEU A 426 -11.13 14.82 -5.19
C LEU A 426 -12.60 14.71 -4.74
N ALA A 427 -13.31 13.68 -5.23
CA ALA A 427 -14.69 13.41 -4.86
C ALA A 427 -14.83 13.09 -3.37
N MET A 428 -13.88 12.35 -2.81
CA MET A 428 -13.79 12.12 -1.37
C MET A 428 -13.69 13.43 -0.59
N GLY A 429 -12.87 14.39 -1.03
CA GLY A 429 -12.77 15.70 -0.40
C GLY A 429 -14.08 16.49 -0.44
N LEU A 430 -14.75 16.51 -1.59
CA LEU A 430 -16.06 17.14 -1.75
C LEU A 430 -17.12 16.51 -0.83
N LEU A 431 -17.16 15.18 -0.76
CA LEU A 431 -18.15 14.46 0.04
C LEU A 431 -17.96 14.68 1.55
N ILE A 432 -16.73 14.88 2.01
CA ILE A 432 -16.44 15.26 3.41
C ILE A 432 -16.98 16.66 3.71
N PHE A 433 -16.78 17.60 2.79
CA PHE A 433 -17.34 18.94 2.96
C PHE A 433 -18.88 18.89 3.07
N TYR A 434 -19.54 18.04 2.28
CA TYR A 434 -20.99 17.85 2.40
C TYR A 434 -21.42 17.07 3.64
N GLU A 435 -20.62 16.12 4.11
CA GLU A 435 -20.82 15.46 5.39
C GLU A 435 -20.87 16.46 6.55
N ASP A 436 -19.94 17.42 6.58
CA ASP A 436 -19.86 18.43 7.63
C ASP A 436 -21.04 19.42 7.62
N ILE A 437 -21.58 19.76 6.43
CA ILE A 437 -22.65 20.75 6.30
C ILE A 437 -24.04 20.13 6.42
N TRP A 438 -24.26 19.02 5.72
CA TRP A 438 -25.60 18.48 5.50
C TRP A 438 -25.85 17.18 6.28
N GLY A 439 -24.81 16.47 6.71
CA GLY A 439 -24.94 15.20 7.43
C GLY A 439 -25.72 14.10 6.68
N GLY A 440 -26.45 13.25 7.40
CA GLY A 440 -27.38 12.28 6.81
C GLY A 440 -26.72 11.24 5.89
N PHE A 441 -27.00 11.32 4.59
CA PHE A 441 -26.49 10.38 3.56
C PHE A 441 -24.98 10.51 3.31
N TRP A 442 -24.44 11.72 3.41
CA TRP A 442 -23.08 12.05 2.98
C TRP A 442 -21.96 11.23 3.66
N PRO A 443 -21.99 10.94 4.98
CA PRO A 443 -21.02 10.03 5.61
C PRO A 443 -20.94 8.64 4.94
N SER A 444 -22.08 8.10 4.50
CA SER A 444 -22.12 6.81 3.78
C SER A 444 -21.49 6.94 2.40
N ALA A 445 -21.78 8.02 1.68
CA ALA A 445 -21.17 8.30 0.38
C ALA A 445 -19.65 8.50 0.49
N THR A 446 -19.19 9.27 1.48
CA THR A 446 -17.76 9.44 1.83
C THR A 446 -17.09 8.10 2.09
N SER A 447 -17.73 7.21 2.85
CA SER A 447 -17.21 5.87 3.13
C SER A 447 -17.10 5.01 1.87
N LEU A 448 -18.12 5.01 1.01
CA LEU A 448 -18.13 4.25 -0.24
C LEU A 448 -17.05 4.72 -1.21
N ILE A 449 -16.91 6.04 -1.42
CA ILE A 449 -15.86 6.57 -2.30
C ILE A 449 -14.46 6.32 -1.74
N THR A 450 -14.31 6.32 -0.41
CA THR A 450 -13.04 5.99 0.25
C THR A 450 -12.64 4.55 -0.03
N ILE A 451 -13.57 3.59 0.12
CA ILE A 451 -13.34 2.18 -0.18
C ILE A 451 -12.99 2.00 -1.67
N PHE A 452 -13.74 2.67 -2.56
CA PHE A 452 -13.46 2.64 -4.00
C PHE A 452 -12.05 3.18 -4.30
N ASN A 453 -11.66 4.30 -3.70
CA ASN A 453 -10.35 4.92 -3.88
C ASN A 453 -9.22 4.00 -3.36
N ILE A 454 -9.40 3.35 -2.22
CA ILE A 454 -8.47 2.34 -1.68
C ILE A 454 -8.31 1.19 -2.68
N GLY A 455 -9.42 0.61 -3.15
CA GLY A 455 -9.42 -0.50 -4.10
C GLY A 455 -8.75 -0.14 -5.42
N LEU A 456 -9.00 1.07 -5.92
CA LEU A 456 -8.40 1.60 -7.13
C LEU A 456 -6.87 1.76 -6.99
N ASN A 457 -6.39 2.33 -5.88
CA ASN A 457 -4.95 2.49 -5.61
C ASN A 457 -4.24 1.14 -5.44
N VAL A 458 -4.87 0.18 -4.75
CA VAL A 458 -4.37 -1.20 -4.64
C VAL A 458 -4.28 -1.85 -6.03
N GLY A 459 -5.37 -1.77 -6.82
CA GLY A 459 -5.43 -2.34 -8.16
C GLY A 459 -4.39 -1.73 -9.11
N ALA A 460 -4.20 -0.42 -9.05
CA ALA A 460 -3.17 0.27 -9.81
C ALA A 460 -1.75 -0.23 -9.42
N THR A 461 -1.48 -0.32 -8.11
CA THR A 461 -0.17 -0.78 -7.60
C THR A 461 0.12 -2.24 -7.99
N LEU A 462 -0.89 -3.12 -7.90
CA LEU A 462 -0.78 -4.51 -8.34
C LEU A 462 -0.57 -4.60 -9.86
N SER A 463 -1.23 -3.75 -10.64
CA SER A 463 -1.03 -3.67 -12.09
C SER A 463 0.41 -3.29 -12.43
N TYR A 464 0.97 -2.31 -11.73
CA TYR A 464 2.39 -1.94 -11.85
C TYR A 464 3.30 -3.15 -11.61
N LEU A 465 3.14 -3.82 -10.46
CA LEU A 465 3.95 -4.99 -10.11
C LEU A 465 3.79 -6.13 -11.12
N TYR A 466 2.56 -6.36 -11.60
CA TYR A 466 2.26 -7.36 -12.61
C TYR A 466 3.03 -7.12 -13.91
N TYR A 467 3.01 -5.89 -14.45
CA TYR A 467 3.69 -5.60 -15.71
C TYR A 467 5.21 -5.72 -15.60
N VAL A 468 5.81 -5.31 -14.48
CA VAL A 468 7.25 -5.52 -14.22
C VAL A 468 7.58 -7.01 -14.14
N GLN A 469 6.77 -7.79 -13.42
CA GLN A 469 6.96 -9.25 -13.31
C GLN A 469 6.74 -9.97 -14.64
N ARG A 470 5.80 -9.51 -15.47
CA ARG A 470 5.54 -10.08 -16.79
C ARG A 470 6.76 -9.97 -17.69
N VAL A 471 7.48 -8.85 -17.64
CA VAL A 471 8.74 -8.67 -18.41
C VAL A 471 9.78 -9.69 -17.98
N LEU A 472 9.96 -9.88 -16.67
CA LEU A 472 10.92 -10.85 -16.12
C LEU A 472 10.58 -12.31 -16.45
N ARG A 473 9.31 -12.62 -16.75
CA ARG A 473 8.86 -13.96 -17.13
C ARG A 473 8.85 -14.22 -18.63
N THR A 474 8.89 -13.18 -19.45
CA THR A 474 8.80 -13.30 -20.91
C THR A 474 10.21 -13.41 -21.48
N PRO A 475 10.64 -14.56 -22.05
CA PRO A 475 12.03 -14.77 -22.45
C PRO A 475 12.57 -13.72 -23.43
N SER A 476 11.75 -13.28 -24.38
CA SER A 476 12.14 -12.25 -25.35
C SER A 476 12.37 -10.89 -24.69
N ALA A 477 11.50 -10.47 -23.77
CA ALA A 477 11.65 -9.22 -23.05
C ALA A 477 12.81 -9.28 -22.02
N LEU A 478 12.99 -10.44 -21.39
CA LEU A 478 14.09 -10.71 -20.48
C LEU A 478 15.45 -10.61 -21.18
N ALA A 479 15.59 -11.20 -22.38
CA ALA A 479 16.81 -11.10 -23.18
C ALA A 479 17.17 -9.65 -23.51
N VAL A 480 16.17 -8.80 -23.81
CA VAL A 480 16.39 -7.36 -24.02
C VAL A 480 16.84 -6.67 -22.72
N CYS A 481 16.24 -7.04 -21.58
CA CYS A 481 16.64 -6.49 -20.28
C CYS A 481 18.08 -6.87 -19.89
N GLU A 482 18.50 -8.09 -20.18
CA GLU A 482 19.86 -8.59 -19.95
C GLU A 482 20.87 -7.90 -20.88
N ALA A 483 20.48 -7.61 -22.12
CA ALA A 483 21.29 -6.89 -23.09
C ALA A 483 21.49 -5.39 -22.78
N TYR A 484 20.76 -4.81 -21.81
CA TYR A 484 21.00 -3.42 -21.44
C TYR A 484 22.43 -3.21 -20.92
N PRO A 485 23.09 -2.11 -21.34
CA PRO A 485 24.45 -1.82 -20.92
C PRO A 485 24.49 -1.56 -19.40
N GLU A 486 25.48 -2.14 -18.75
CA GLU A 486 25.71 -1.92 -17.33
C GLU A 486 26.21 -0.50 -17.06
N ASP A 487 25.71 0.09 -15.98
CA ASP A 487 26.29 1.30 -15.39
C ASP A 487 27.62 0.93 -14.73
N LYS A 488 28.70 1.09 -15.50
CA LYS A 488 30.07 0.76 -15.09
C LYS A 488 30.53 1.56 -13.87
N GLU A 489 30.12 2.82 -13.75
CA GLU A 489 30.48 3.67 -12.61
C GLU A 489 29.84 3.15 -11.32
N VAL A 490 28.55 2.77 -11.40
CA VAL A 490 27.84 2.14 -10.28
C VAL A 490 28.42 0.77 -9.96
N ALA A 491 28.71 -0.06 -10.97
CA ALA A 491 29.31 -1.38 -10.77
C ALA A 491 30.70 -1.28 -10.08
N ALA A 492 31.53 -0.33 -10.51
CA ALA A 492 32.83 -0.08 -9.89
C ALA A 492 32.69 0.39 -8.44
N ARG A 493 31.71 1.26 -8.16
CA ARG A 493 31.41 1.73 -6.81
C ARG A 493 30.93 0.60 -5.90
N ASP A 494 30.01 -0.23 -6.39
CA ASP A 494 29.46 -1.36 -5.64
C ASP A 494 30.57 -2.40 -5.35
N ALA A 495 31.44 -2.67 -6.33
CA ALA A 495 32.61 -3.52 -6.16
C ALA A 495 33.59 -2.96 -5.11
N ALA A 496 33.86 -1.64 -5.15
CA ALA A 496 34.72 -0.98 -4.17
C ALA A 496 34.11 -1.01 -2.75
N ALA A 497 32.80 -0.84 -2.62
CA ALA A 497 32.09 -0.95 -1.36
C ALA A 497 32.13 -2.39 -0.82
N ALA A 498 31.94 -3.39 -1.68
CA ALA A 498 32.05 -4.80 -1.32
C ALA A 498 33.49 -5.16 -0.86
N ALA A 499 34.51 -4.68 -1.56
CA ALA A 499 35.91 -4.90 -1.19
C ALA A 499 36.27 -4.30 0.17
N ARG A 500 35.72 -3.11 0.51
CA ARG A 500 35.89 -2.50 1.83
C ARG A 500 35.26 -3.34 2.95
N LYS A 501 34.05 -3.87 2.73
CA LYS A 501 33.38 -4.79 3.67
C LYS A 501 34.16 -6.10 3.84
N GLY A 502 34.73 -6.64 2.77
CA GLY A 502 35.57 -7.84 2.82
C GLY A 502 36.81 -7.67 3.69
N LYS A 503 37.45 -6.48 3.66
CA LYS A 503 38.61 -6.16 4.50
C LYS A 503 38.25 -5.92 5.97
N SER A 504 37.08 -5.33 6.27
CA SER A 504 36.63 -5.12 7.67
C SER A 504 36.17 -6.41 8.37
N HIS A 505 35.93 -7.48 7.62
CA HIS A 505 35.58 -8.81 8.14
C HIS A 505 36.74 -9.81 8.09
N ALA A 506 37.96 -9.38 7.75
CA ALA A 506 39.14 -10.18 8.01
C ALA A 506 39.21 -10.45 9.53
N PRO A 507 39.36 -11.70 9.97
CA PRO A 507 39.31 -12.04 11.39
C PRO A 507 40.47 -11.37 12.11
N LEU A 508 40.18 -10.29 12.83
CA LEU A 508 41.07 -9.62 13.78
C LEU A 508 41.42 -10.50 15.01
N PHE A 509 41.12 -11.80 14.94
CA PHE A 509 41.36 -12.81 15.99
C PHE A 509 42.27 -13.97 15.52
N ALA A 510 43.06 -13.80 14.45
CA ALA A 510 44.03 -14.81 14.01
C ALA A 510 45.45 -14.61 14.56
N THR A 511 45.68 -13.64 15.45
CA THR A 511 46.98 -13.43 16.10
C THR A 511 46.79 -13.44 17.61
N ASN A 512 47.50 -14.36 18.27
CA ASN A 512 47.62 -14.58 19.72
C ASN A 512 46.70 -15.65 20.33
N CYS A 513 46.84 -16.88 19.83
CA CYS A 513 46.85 -18.06 20.70
C CYS A 513 48.14 -18.83 20.40
N HIS A 514 49.22 -18.46 21.09
CA HIS A 514 50.37 -19.30 21.35
C HIS A 514 50.46 -19.53 22.84
#